data_AF-A0A4V2A920-F1
#
_entry.id   AF-A0A4V2A920-F1
#
_cell.length_a   1.000
_cell.length_b   1.000
_cell.length_c   1.000
_cell.angle_alpha   90.00
_cell.angle_beta   90.00
_cell.angle_gamma   90.00
#
_symmetry.space_group_name_H-M   'P 1'
#
loop_
_entity.id
_entity.type
_entity.pdbx_description
1 polymer ?
#
loop_
_entity_poly.entity_id
_entity_poly.type
_entity_poly.pdbx_seq_one_letter_code
_entity_poly.pdbx_strand_id
1 'polypeptide(L)'
;MKTFVFSIATMATVLSACSDNNNSSKEQTKANDTASSQAQTRNPNTQQSPSVDDAVTAYLHLKNALTNDNGKEAAEGGKQLHDAMLKLDNATFAADQKKVYDEVKDDIKEHAEHISTNAEKIAHQREHFDMLSKDMYDLIKSTKPSQTLYKDHCPMFNDGKGAIWLSEEKEIKNPYYGKKMLTCGKEQEEIR
;
A
#
# COMPACT_ATOMS: atom_id res chain seq x y z
N MET A 1 -47.13 3.22 42.54
CA MET A 1 -46.19 4.36 42.54
C MET A 1 -46.08 4.86 41.12
N LYS A 2 -46.01 6.18 40.96
CA LYS A 2 -46.38 6.97 39.76
C LYS A 2 -45.47 6.73 38.55
N THR A 3 -46.10 6.61 37.39
CA THR A 3 -45.53 6.77 36.04
C THR A 3 -45.16 8.23 35.79
N PHE A 4 -44.00 8.48 35.20
CA PHE A 4 -43.64 9.79 34.63
C PHE A 4 -43.35 9.66 33.14
N VAL A 5 -44.15 10.40 32.37
CA VAL A 5 -43.96 10.74 30.96
C VAL A 5 -43.57 12.22 30.97
N PHE A 6 -42.53 12.64 30.25
CA PHE A 6 -42.51 13.98 29.64
C PHE A 6 -41.66 14.01 28.36
N SER A 7 -42.33 14.53 27.34
CA SER A 7 -41.96 14.73 25.96
C SER A 7 -41.30 16.11 25.74
N ILE A 8 -40.50 16.19 24.67
CA ILE A 8 -40.29 17.32 23.72
C ILE A 8 -39.55 18.58 24.22
N ALA A 9 -38.48 18.99 23.50
CA ALA A 9 -38.49 20.16 22.61
C ALA A 9 -37.11 20.50 22.02
N THR A 10 -37.12 20.70 20.70
CA THR A 10 -36.12 21.26 19.79
C THR A 10 -35.74 22.72 20.08
N MET A 11 -34.52 23.14 19.72
CA MET A 11 -34.30 24.41 19.01
C MET A 11 -32.90 24.46 18.37
N ALA A 12 -32.84 24.74 17.07
CA ALA A 12 -31.63 25.16 16.37
C ALA A 12 -31.69 26.68 16.18
N THR A 13 -30.55 27.38 16.30
CA THR A 13 -30.28 28.66 15.61
C THR A 13 -28.78 28.92 15.52
N VAL A 14 -28.41 29.50 14.37
CA VAL A 14 -27.07 29.84 13.87
C VAL A 14 -26.84 31.33 14.06
N LEU A 15 -25.63 31.79 14.36
CA LEU A 15 -25.16 33.15 14.01
C LEU A 15 -23.64 33.16 13.76
N SER A 16 -23.27 33.50 12.53
CA SER A 16 -21.96 34.05 12.15
C SER A 16 -21.92 35.54 12.44
N ALA A 17 -20.76 36.07 12.85
CA ALA A 17 -20.40 37.46 12.63
C ALA A 17 -18.86 37.61 12.53
N CYS A 18 -18.40 38.05 11.37
CA CYS A 18 -17.07 38.59 11.13
C CYS A 18 -16.98 40.02 11.70
N SER A 19 -15.80 40.42 12.16
CA SER A 19 -15.50 41.84 12.40
C SER A 19 -14.19 42.18 11.70
N ASP A 20 -14.26 43.17 10.81
CA ASP A 20 -13.18 43.72 10.00
C ASP A 20 -12.60 45.00 10.61
N ASN A 21 -11.36 45.29 10.19
CA ASN A 21 -10.67 46.59 10.15
C ASN A 21 -10.23 47.30 11.44
N ASN A 22 -8.92 47.57 11.57
CA ASN A 22 -8.33 48.75 10.90
C ASN A 22 -6.79 48.77 10.88
N ASN A 23 -6.30 49.50 9.88
CA ASN A 23 -4.97 49.59 9.29
C ASN A 23 -3.98 50.49 10.06
N SER A 24 -2.69 50.13 10.05
CA SER A 24 -1.57 51.08 10.17
C SER A 24 -0.29 50.57 9.50
N SER A 25 -0.07 51.05 8.28
CA SER A 25 1.15 51.70 7.75
C SER A 25 2.52 51.01 7.87
N LYS A 26 2.99 50.53 6.70
CA LYS A 26 4.34 50.61 6.08
C LYS A 26 5.56 50.89 6.96
N GLU A 27 6.58 50.03 6.86
CA GLU A 27 7.82 50.32 6.10
C GLU A 27 8.61 49.05 5.76
N GLN A 28 9.50 49.20 4.79
CA GLN A 28 10.07 48.20 3.89
C GLN A 28 11.52 47.91 4.29
N THR A 29 11.96 46.65 4.27
CA THR A 29 13.39 46.33 4.13
C THR A 29 13.56 44.99 3.42
N LYS A 30 14.36 45.01 2.35
CA LYS A 30 14.73 43.87 1.51
C LYS A 30 15.68 42.95 2.27
N ALA A 31 15.47 41.64 2.14
CA ALA A 31 16.55 40.66 2.06
C ALA A 31 16.08 39.49 1.20
N ASN A 32 16.88 39.16 0.18
CA ASN A 32 16.82 37.92 -0.57
C ASN A 32 16.90 36.73 0.40
N ASP A 33 16.12 35.68 0.16
CA ASP A 33 16.70 34.34 0.14
C ASP A 33 15.92 33.44 -0.83
N THR A 34 16.68 32.94 -1.79
CA THR A 34 16.29 32.01 -2.84
C THR A 34 16.11 30.63 -2.22
N ALA A 35 14.87 30.23 -1.95
CA ALA A 35 14.52 28.83 -1.70
C ALA A 35 13.99 28.22 -3.00
N SER A 36 14.87 27.53 -3.72
CA SER A 36 14.57 26.70 -4.88
C SER A 36 13.66 25.54 -4.45
N SER A 37 12.34 25.72 -4.61
CA SER A 37 11.39 24.62 -4.61
C SER A 37 11.37 24.04 -6.03
N GLN A 38 12.20 23.01 -6.25
CA GLN A 38 12.05 22.15 -7.42
C GLN A 38 10.81 21.27 -7.20
N ALA A 39 9.64 21.84 -7.51
CA ALA A 39 8.46 21.06 -7.81
C ALA A 39 8.72 20.30 -9.12
N GLN A 40 9.03 19.01 -9.02
CA GLN A 40 9.03 18.11 -10.17
C GLN A 40 7.62 18.07 -10.76
N THR A 41 7.48 18.69 -11.92
CA THR A 41 6.31 18.58 -12.79
C THR A 41 6.20 17.13 -13.29
N ARG A 42 5.31 16.32 -12.70
CA ARG A 42 4.86 15.08 -13.35
C ARG A 42 4.03 15.46 -14.57
N ASN A 43 4.56 15.18 -15.74
CA ASN A 43 3.89 15.37 -17.02
C ASN A 43 2.72 14.35 -17.11
N PRO A 44 1.45 14.75 -17.31
CA PRO A 44 0.31 13.85 -17.12
C PRO A 44 -0.06 13.03 -18.36
N ASN A 45 0.86 12.81 -19.31
CA ASN A 45 0.46 12.34 -20.65
C ASN A 45 1.45 11.41 -21.37
N THR A 46 2.05 10.50 -20.63
CA THR A 46 2.49 9.22 -21.19
C THR A 46 1.64 8.16 -20.54
N GLN A 47 0.69 7.59 -21.28
CA GLN A 47 0.07 6.34 -20.87
C GLN A 47 1.18 5.28 -20.87
N GLN A 48 1.82 5.10 -19.71
CA GLN A 48 2.81 4.08 -19.48
C GLN A 48 2.13 2.74 -19.76
N SER A 49 2.76 1.90 -20.57
CA SER A 49 2.32 0.51 -20.72
C SER A 49 2.21 -0.12 -19.34
N PRO A 50 1.18 -0.94 -19.06
CA PRO A 50 1.04 -1.63 -17.78
C PRO A 50 2.34 -2.35 -17.45
N SER A 51 2.94 -1.98 -16.33
CA SER A 51 4.32 -2.33 -16.01
C SER A 51 4.39 -3.11 -14.70
N VAL A 52 5.54 -3.71 -14.42
CA VAL A 52 5.77 -4.39 -13.13
C VAL A 52 5.52 -3.44 -11.96
N ASP A 53 5.71 -2.13 -12.14
CA ASP A 53 5.46 -1.13 -11.10
C ASP A 53 3.98 -1.03 -10.71
N ASP A 54 3.05 -1.32 -11.63
CA ASP A 54 1.62 -1.35 -11.31
C ASP A 54 1.31 -2.54 -10.40
N ALA A 55 1.92 -3.70 -10.69
CA ALA A 55 1.83 -4.89 -9.84
C ALA A 55 2.50 -4.64 -8.47
N VAL A 56 3.67 -4.01 -8.44
CA VAL A 56 4.35 -3.60 -7.19
C VAL A 56 3.44 -2.68 -6.37
N THR A 57 2.85 -1.66 -7.00
CA THR A 57 1.96 -0.70 -6.31
C THR A 57 0.77 -1.41 -5.68
N ALA A 58 0.11 -2.31 -6.42
CA ALA A 58 -1.01 -3.09 -5.90
C ALA A 58 -0.59 -4.08 -4.79
N TYR A 59 0.58 -4.73 -4.93
CA TYR A 59 1.15 -5.58 -3.89
C TYR A 59 1.41 -4.81 -2.59
N LEU A 60 1.99 -3.60 -2.68
CA LEU A 60 2.26 -2.78 -1.51
C LEU A 60 0.98 -2.27 -0.84
N HIS A 61 -0.04 -1.91 -1.63
CA HIS A 61 -1.38 -1.61 -1.12
C HIS A 61 -1.92 -2.79 -0.30
N LEU A 62 -1.93 -3.99 -0.90
CA LEU A 62 -2.36 -5.22 -0.24
C LEU A 62 -1.58 -5.48 1.06
N LYS A 63 -0.24 -5.42 1.00
CA LYS A 63 0.64 -5.62 2.16
C LYS A 63 0.28 -4.66 3.29
N ASN A 64 0.13 -3.37 2.98
CA ASN A 64 -0.20 -2.33 3.95
C ASN A 64 -1.60 -2.50 4.55
N ALA A 65 -2.57 -2.99 3.77
CA ALA A 65 -3.88 -3.34 4.30
C ALA A 65 -3.82 -4.49 5.31
N LEU A 66 -3.04 -5.54 5.02
CA LEU A 66 -2.83 -6.69 5.93
C LEU A 66 -2.10 -6.29 7.22
N THR A 67 -1.11 -5.41 7.12
CA THR A 67 -0.43 -4.78 8.27
C THR A 67 -1.41 -4.04 9.18
N ASN A 68 -2.45 -3.43 8.62
CA ASN A 68 -3.46 -2.67 9.37
C ASN A 68 -4.65 -3.51 9.87
N ASP A 69 -4.59 -4.84 9.69
CA ASP A 69 -5.69 -5.78 9.94
C ASP A 69 -6.98 -5.46 9.15
N ASN A 70 -6.83 -4.87 7.94
CA ASN A 70 -7.96 -4.50 7.11
C ASN A 70 -8.17 -5.50 5.96
N GLY A 71 -8.96 -6.55 6.23
CA GLY A 71 -9.22 -7.61 5.25
C GLY A 71 -9.99 -7.16 4.00
N LYS A 72 -10.84 -6.12 4.11
CA LYS A 72 -11.59 -5.57 2.98
C LYS A 72 -10.69 -4.81 2.02
N GLU A 73 -9.82 -3.95 2.57
CA GLU A 73 -8.83 -3.24 1.76
C GLU A 73 -7.78 -4.21 1.19
N ALA A 74 -7.42 -5.25 1.94
CA ALA A 74 -6.56 -6.30 1.42
C ALA A 74 -7.20 -7.02 0.23
N ALA A 75 -8.50 -7.31 0.28
CA ALA A 75 -9.22 -7.86 -0.86
C ALA A 75 -9.18 -6.93 -2.08
N GLU A 76 -9.37 -5.63 -1.89
CA GLU A 76 -9.27 -4.65 -2.98
C GLU A 76 -7.84 -4.59 -3.57
N GLY A 77 -6.81 -4.56 -2.73
CA GLY A 77 -5.41 -4.64 -3.17
C GLY A 77 -5.10 -5.95 -3.93
N GLY A 78 -5.64 -7.09 -3.48
CA GLY A 78 -5.53 -8.37 -4.18
C GLY A 78 -6.19 -8.33 -5.55
N LYS A 79 -7.37 -7.71 -5.66
CA LYS A 79 -8.05 -7.52 -6.96
C LYS A 79 -7.22 -6.65 -7.90
N GLN A 80 -6.69 -5.54 -7.40
CA GLN A 80 -5.84 -4.63 -8.18
C GLN A 80 -4.58 -5.36 -8.70
N LEU A 81 -3.97 -6.20 -7.86
CA LEU A 81 -2.79 -6.97 -8.24
C LEU A 81 -3.12 -8.01 -9.31
N HIS A 82 -4.21 -8.77 -9.14
CA HIS A 82 -4.68 -9.71 -10.14
C HIS A 82 -4.92 -9.01 -11.49
N ASP A 83 -5.62 -7.88 -11.49
CA ASP A 83 -5.92 -7.11 -12.70
C ASP A 83 -4.66 -6.51 -13.34
N ALA A 84 -3.68 -6.08 -12.54
CA ALA A 84 -2.39 -5.61 -13.02
C ALA A 84 -1.63 -6.75 -13.73
N MET A 85 -1.61 -7.94 -13.14
CA MET A 85 -0.95 -9.11 -13.72
C MET A 85 -1.60 -9.61 -15.01
N LEU A 86 -2.92 -9.50 -15.15
CA LEU A 86 -3.62 -9.79 -16.41
C LEU A 86 -3.25 -8.84 -17.54
N LYS A 87 -2.91 -7.59 -17.21
CA LYS A 87 -2.61 -6.53 -18.18
C LYS A 87 -1.12 -6.36 -18.43
N LEU A 88 -0.27 -6.96 -17.60
CA LEU A 88 1.18 -6.78 -17.62
C LEU A 88 1.74 -7.15 -18.99
N ASP A 89 2.32 -6.16 -19.67
CA ASP A 89 3.01 -6.38 -20.94
C ASP A 89 4.43 -6.88 -20.66
N ASN A 90 4.69 -8.14 -21.00
CA ASN A 90 6.01 -8.74 -20.87
C ASN A 90 6.79 -8.75 -22.20
N ALA A 91 6.29 -8.13 -23.28
CA ALA A 91 6.92 -8.20 -24.61
C ALA A 91 8.39 -7.77 -24.61
N THR A 92 8.75 -6.80 -23.78
CA THR A 92 10.10 -6.23 -23.65
C THR A 92 11.02 -7.00 -22.70
N PHE A 93 10.52 -8.03 -22.00
CA PHE A 93 11.34 -8.81 -21.07
C PHE A 93 12.45 -9.55 -21.81
N ALA A 94 13.65 -9.53 -21.24
CA ALA A 94 14.74 -10.40 -21.66
C ALA A 94 14.40 -11.88 -21.42
N ALA A 95 15.14 -12.80 -22.03
CA ALA A 95 14.80 -14.22 -22.01
C ALA A 95 14.79 -14.83 -20.59
N ASP A 96 15.72 -14.40 -19.73
CA ASP A 96 15.78 -14.77 -18.32
C ASP A 96 14.61 -14.19 -17.52
N GLN A 97 14.22 -12.94 -17.79
CA GLN A 97 13.05 -12.30 -17.18
C GLN A 97 11.74 -12.97 -17.59
N LYS A 98 11.59 -13.32 -18.88
CA LYS A 98 10.43 -14.07 -19.37
C LYS A 98 10.31 -15.42 -18.69
N LYS A 99 11.42 -16.13 -18.52
CA LYS A 99 11.45 -17.42 -17.84
C LYS A 99 10.90 -17.29 -16.40
N VAL A 100 11.45 -16.34 -15.62
CA VAL A 100 10.98 -16.11 -14.24
C VAL A 100 9.50 -15.71 -14.24
N TYR A 101 9.11 -14.79 -15.11
CA TYR A 101 7.71 -14.36 -15.24
C TYR A 101 6.77 -15.54 -15.56
N ASP A 102 7.13 -16.41 -16.49
CA ASP A 102 6.33 -17.58 -16.86
C ASP A 102 6.22 -18.61 -15.72
N GLU A 103 7.23 -18.69 -14.86
CA GLU A 103 7.21 -19.55 -13.66
C GLU A 103 6.26 -19.04 -12.57
N VAL A 104 6.09 -17.72 -12.44
CA VAL A 104 5.36 -17.13 -11.28
C VAL A 104 4.01 -16.49 -11.61
N LYS A 105 3.74 -16.12 -12.88
CA LYS A 105 2.58 -15.28 -13.23
C LYS A 105 1.23 -15.88 -12.88
N ASP A 106 1.09 -17.20 -13.00
CA ASP A 106 -0.18 -17.88 -12.76
C ASP A 106 -0.44 -17.99 -11.26
N ASP A 107 0.58 -18.33 -10.47
CA ASP A 107 0.52 -18.39 -9.00
C ASP A 107 0.24 -17.01 -8.38
N ILE A 108 0.89 -15.94 -8.88
CA ILE A 108 0.60 -14.57 -8.44
C ILE A 108 -0.87 -14.23 -8.67
N LYS A 109 -1.41 -14.52 -9.86
CA LYS A 109 -2.82 -14.25 -10.17
C LYS A 109 -3.74 -15.05 -9.26
N GLU A 110 -3.50 -16.34 -9.11
CA GLU A 110 -4.31 -17.22 -8.26
C GLU A 110 -4.33 -16.70 -6.81
N HIS A 111 -3.17 -16.46 -6.21
CA HIS A 111 -3.11 -15.99 -4.83
C HIS A 111 -3.72 -14.60 -4.65
N ALA A 112 -3.55 -13.70 -5.61
CA ALA A 112 -4.20 -12.39 -5.61
C ALA A 112 -5.74 -12.50 -5.71
N GLU A 113 -6.26 -13.41 -6.54
CA GLU A 113 -7.69 -13.71 -6.64
C GLU A 113 -8.26 -14.30 -5.35
N HIS A 114 -7.56 -15.27 -4.75
CA HIS A 114 -7.97 -15.87 -3.47
C HIS A 114 -8.01 -14.84 -2.34
N ILE A 115 -7.07 -13.89 -2.30
CA ILE A 115 -7.09 -12.78 -1.35
C ILE A 115 -8.30 -11.85 -1.61
N SER A 116 -8.53 -11.51 -2.88
CA SER A 116 -9.61 -10.65 -3.34
C SER A 116 -11.00 -11.17 -2.97
N THR A 117 -11.24 -12.47 -3.17
CA THR A 117 -12.56 -13.09 -2.98
C THR A 117 -12.87 -13.44 -1.52
N ASN A 118 -11.95 -13.18 -0.58
CA ASN A 118 -12.06 -13.58 0.83
C ASN A 118 -11.92 -12.40 1.83
N ALA A 119 -12.56 -11.26 1.53
CA ALA A 119 -12.51 -10.02 2.32
C ALA A 119 -12.78 -10.16 3.83
N GLU A 120 -13.57 -11.16 4.24
CA GLU A 120 -13.95 -11.39 5.64
C GLU A 120 -13.07 -12.44 6.35
N LYS A 121 -12.05 -12.99 5.68
CA LYS A 121 -11.19 -14.08 6.19
C LYS A 121 -9.71 -13.70 6.15
N ILE A 122 -9.31 -12.73 6.97
CA ILE A 122 -7.94 -12.21 6.97
C ILE A 122 -6.85 -13.26 7.23
N ALA A 123 -7.15 -14.30 8.02
CA ALA A 123 -6.21 -15.40 8.23
C ALA A 123 -5.91 -16.13 6.90
N HIS A 124 -6.95 -16.41 6.11
CA HIS A 124 -6.81 -17.03 4.80
C HIS A 124 -6.09 -16.11 3.80
N GLN A 125 -6.38 -14.80 3.84
CA GLN A 125 -5.65 -13.83 3.03
C GLN A 125 -4.14 -13.83 3.35
N ARG A 126 -3.77 -13.97 4.62
CA ARG A 126 -2.36 -14.03 5.05
C ARG A 126 -1.65 -15.32 4.63
N GLU A 127 -2.37 -16.44 4.58
CA GLU A 127 -1.85 -17.70 4.04
C GLU A 127 -1.49 -17.55 2.56
N HIS A 128 -2.41 -16.99 1.76
CA HIS A 128 -2.14 -16.69 0.35
C HIS A 128 -1.07 -15.61 0.16
N PHE A 129 -1.01 -14.62 1.05
CA PHE A 129 0.00 -13.56 0.99
C PHE A 129 1.43 -14.07 1.22
N ASP A 130 1.63 -15.14 2.01
CA ASP A 130 2.95 -15.78 2.16
C ASP A 130 3.47 -16.35 0.83
N MET A 131 2.63 -17.08 0.11
CA MET A 131 3.00 -17.64 -1.19
C MET A 131 3.20 -16.52 -2.22
N LEU A 132 2.22 -15.61 -2.33
CA LEU A 132 2.27 -14.44 -3.20
C LEU A 132 3.54 -13.60 -3.02
N SER A 133 3.99 -13.40 -1.78
CA SER A 133 5.17 -12.58 -1.50
C SER A 133 6.47 -13.18 -2.04
N LYS A 134 6.57 -14.52 -2.10
CA LYS A 134 7.72 -15.23 -2.69
C LYS A 134 7.76 -15.01 -4.20
N ASP A 135 6.61 -15.21 -4.85
CA ASP A 135 6.48 -15.06 -6.30
C ASP A 135 6.70 -13.61 -6.75
N MET A 136 6.17 -12.65 -5.98
CA MET A 136 6.41 -11.23 -6.23
C MET A 136 7.89 -10.86 -6.02
N TYR A 137 8.57 -11.43 -5.03
CA TYR A 137 10.01 -11.24 -4.87
C TYR A 137 10.79 -11.74 -6.08
N ASP A 138 10.49 -12.93 -6.59
CA ASP A 138 11.18 -13.50 -7.75
C ASP A 138 10.96 -12.64 -9.01
N LEU A 139 9.72 -12.20 -9.26
CA LEU A 139 9.40 -11.28 -10.35
C LEU A 139 10.18 -9.97 -10.24
N ILE A 140 10.08 -9.30 -9.09
CA ILE A 140 10.68 -7.98 -8.84
C ILE A 140 12.21 -8.06 -8.90
N LYS A 141 12.80 -9.13 -8.37
CA LYS A 141 14.25 -9.32 -8.38
C LYS A 141 14.78 -9.49 -9.81
N SER A 142 14.00 -10.14 -10.67
CA SER A 142 14.34 -10.37 -12.08
C SER A 142 14.18 -9.11 -12.94
N THR A 143 13.11 -8.35 -12.74
CA THR A 143 12.79 -7.18 -13.58
C THR A 143 13.41 -5.89 -13.08
N LYS A 144 13.85 -5.87 -11.81
CA LYS A 144 14.30 -4.70 -11.02
C LYS A 144 13.17 -3.68 -10.79
N PRO A 145 12.90 -3.29 -9.54
CA PRO A 145 11.87 -2.31 -9.24
C PRO A 145 12.32 -0.89 -9.63
N SER A 146 11.38 -0.01 -9.98
CA SER A 146 11.69 1.41 -10.20
C SER A 146 11.92 2.20 -8.90
N GLN A 147 11.62 1.60 -7.76
CA GLN A 147 11.84 2.14 -6.43
C GLN A 147 12.62 1.15 -5.55
N THR A 148 13.33 1.64 -4.54
CA THR A 148 13.94 0.78 -3.54
C THR A 148 12.86 -0.01 -2.80
N LEU A 149 13.09 -1.32 -2.67
CA LEU A 149 12.28 -2.22 -1.83
C LEU A 149 13.18 -2.99 -0.86
N TYR A 150 12.62 -3.37 0.27
CA TYR A 150 13.27 -4.17 1.29
C TYR A 150 12.59 -5.53 1.36
N LYS A 151 13.37 -6.60 1.29
CA LYS A 151 12.90 -7.94 1.62
C LYS A 151 13.01 -8.12 3.12
N ASP A 152 11.86 -8.23 3.76
CA ASP A 152 11.76 -8.48 5.18
C ASP A 152 11.41 -9.95 5.44
N HIS A 153 11.68 -10.42 6.66
CA HIS A 153 11.39 -11.79 7.06
C HIS A 153 10.93 -11.88 8.51
N CYS A 154 9.83 -12.60 8.72
CA CYS A 154 9.31 -12.97 10.03
C CYS A 154 9.56 -14.47 10.26
N PRO A 155 10.41 -14.87 11.23
CA PRO A 155 10.70 -16.28 11.48
C PRO A 155 9.56 -17.04 12.18
N MET A 156 8.57 -16.34 12.73
CA MET A 156 7.53 -16.95 13.56
C MET A 156 6.28 -17.37 12.79
N PHE A 157 6.07 -16.83 11.59
CA PHE A 157 4.87 -17.14 10.81
C PHE A 157 4.86 -18.62 10.36
N ASN A 158 3.66 -19.13 10.07
CA ASN A 158 3.43 -20.48 9.53
C ASN A 158 4.12 -21.58 10.36
N ASP A 159 3.72 -21.68 11.64
CA ASP A 159 4.28 -22.62 12.62
C ASP A 159 5.81 -22.56 12.75
N GLY A 160 6.38 -21.35 12.64
CA GLY A 160 7.83 -21.14 12.76
C GLY A 160 8.63 -21.51 11.51
N LYS A 161 7.98 -21.82 10.38
CA LYS A 161 8.66 -21.97 9.08
C LYS A 161 9.14 -20.63 8.53
N GLY A 162 8.51 -19.54 8.98
CA GLY A 162 8.81 -18.18 8.57
C GLY A 162 8.15 -17.79 7.26
N ALA A 163 8.16 -16.49 6.98
CA ALA A 163 7.66 -15.90 5.74
C ALA A 163 8.37 -14.59 5.42
N ILE A 164 8.41 -14.24 4.14
CA ILE A 164 9.04 -13.02 3.63
C ILE A 164 7.99 -12.10 3.04
N TRP A 165 8.22 -10.79 3.10
CA TRP A 165 7.43 -9.81 2.36
C TRP A 165 8.33 -8.71 1.80
N LEU A 166 7.79 -7.90 0.90
CA LEU A 166 8.47 -6.71 0.38
C LEU A 166 7.88 -5.45 0.97
N SER A 167 8.74 -4.50 1.31
CA SER A 167 8.38 -3.21 1.90
C SER A 167 9.04 -2.07 1.15
N GLU A 168 8.32 -0.98 0.98
CA GLU A 168 8.79 0.33 0.53
C GLU A 168 9.43 1.14 1.67
N GLU A 169 9.26 0.69 2.91
CA GLU A 169 9.80 1.32 4.11
C GLU A 169 10.80 0.40 4.80
N LYS A 170 11.85 1.00 5.39
CA LYS A 170 12.85 0.27 6.17
C LYS A 170 12.35 -0.16 7.56
N GLU A 171 11.30 0.48 8.06
CA GLU A 171 10.68 0.13 9.33
C GLU A 171 9.89 -1.19 9.20
N ILE A 172 10.12 -2.15 10.11
CA ILE A 172 9.41 -3.43 10.10
C ILE A 172 7.95 -3.24 10.51
N LYS A 173 7.05 -3.54 9.58
CA LYS A 173 5.59 -3.53 9.75
C LYS A 173 4.98 -4.83 9.23
N ASN A 174 4.90 -5.83 10.11
CA ASN A 174 4.58 -7.21 9.79
C ASN A 174 3.12 -7.41 9.29
N PRO A 175 2.91 -7.81 8.03
CA PRO A 175 1.56 -8.02 7.46
C PRO A 175 0.88 -9.31 7.94
N TYR A 176 1.63 -10.28 8.46
CA TYR A 176 1.13 -11.59 8.90
C TYR A 176 0.49 -11.58 10.28
N TYR A 177 0.95 -10.69 11.15
CA TYR A 177 0.39 -10.54 12.50
C TYR A 177 -0.33 -9.20 12.71
N GLY A 178 -0.17 -8.25 11.78
CA GLY A 178 -0.79 -6.93 11.86
C GLY A 178 -0.50 -6.26 13.19
N LYS A 179 -1.52 -5.62 13.78
CA LYS A 179 -1.37 -4.87 15.05
C LYS A 179 -0.98 -5.75 16.23
N LYS A 180 -1.23 -7.07 16.16
CA LYS A 180 -0.91 -8.00 17.24
C LYS A 180 0.60 -8.18 17.45
N MET A 181 1.40 -8.09 16.38
CA MET A 181 2.86 -8.29 16.45
C MET A 181 3.58 -7.52 15.33
N LEU A 182 3.31 -6.23 15.25
CA LEU A 182 3.71 -5.37 14.13
C LEU A 182 5.23 -5.33 13.90
N THR A 183 6.02 -5.40 14.96
CA THR A 183 7.49 -5.26 14.90
C THR A 183 8.23 -6.58 14.75
N CYS A 184 7.53 -7.72 14.57
CA CYS A 184 8.19 -9.00 14.38
C CYS A 184 8.76 -9.11 12.96
N GLY A 185 10.08 -9.10 12.85
CA GLY A 185 10.77 -9.37 11.60
C GLY A 185 12.12 -8.70 11.55
N LYS A 186 12.81 -8.89 10.43
CA LYS A 186 14.06 -8.21 10.11
C LYS A 186 14.19 -8.03 8.62
N GLU A 187 14.81 -6.92 8.23
CA GLU A 187 15.30 -6.72 6.87
C GLU A 187 16.36 -7.78 6.56
N GLN A 188 16.28 -8.38 5.37
CA GLN A 188 17.26 -9.34 4.86
C GLN A 188 18.04 -8.80 3.67
N GLU A 189 17.39 -7.99 2.83
CA GLU A 189 17.95 -7.54 1.58
C GLU A 189 17.34 -6.20 1.15
N GLU A 190 18.15 -5.32 0.58
CA GLU A 190 17.71 -4.13 -0.13
C GLU A 190 17.77 -4.37 -1.65
N ILE A 191 16.68 -4.11 -2.35
CA ILE A 191 16.48 -4.37 -3.78
C ILE A 191 16.40 -3.03 -4.51
N ARG A 192 17.24 -2.86 -5.54
CA ARG A 192 17.35 -1.66 -6.38
C ARG A 192 17.60 -2.04 -7.83
#